data_AF-A0A956MQ06-F1
#
_entry.id   AF-A0A956MQ06-F1
#
_cell.length_a   1.000
_cell.length_b   1.000
_cell.length_c   1.000
_cell.angle_alpha   90.00
_cell.angle_beta   90.00
_cell.angle_gamma   90.00
#
_symmetry.space_group_name_H-M   'P 1'
#
loop_
_entity.id
_entity.type
_entity.pdbx_description
1 polymer ?
#
loop_
_entity_poly.entity_id
_entity_poly.type
_entity_poly.pdbx_seq_one_letter_code
_entity_poly.pdbx_strand_id
1 'polypeptide(L)'
;MQTELEDKLSLGQKLELIVRLINRQTIRSFLDTLTTHQLAQAHSFLWDLMVEFHVQTQNREFQREEVTSEMVSSAKYQKMQNCDLRIDHCKGVECIWSNPICAGTKVKNNMEVMARQIFKYFDGVKDAAHVLH
;
A
#
# COMPACT_ATOMS: atom_id res chain seq x y z
N MET A 1 13.06 22.00 16.39
CA MET A 1 13.12 22.05 14.91
C MET A 1 14.07 20.98 14.35
N GLN A 2 14.15 19.81 15.00
CA GLN A 2 15.04 18.68 14.62
C GLN A 2 14.24 17.39 14.35
N THR A 3 12.92 17.40 14.56
CA THR A 3 12.03 16.23 14.50
C THR A 3 11.38 15.99 13.13
N GLU A 4 11.46 16.92 12.17
CA GLU A 4 10.75 16.80 10.88
C GLU A 4 11.54 16.07 9.77
N LEU A 5 12.87 15.93 9.93
CA LEU A 5 13.72 15.28 8.92
C LEU A 5 13.80 13.75 9.11
N GLU A 6 13.70 13.26 10.34
CA GLU A 6 13.76 11.82 10.66
C GLU A 6 12.47 11.06 10.29
N ASP A 7 11.37 11.78 10.09
CA ASP A 7 10.04 11.18 9.91
C ASP A 7 9.57 11.11 8.44
N LYS A 8 10.49 11.40 7.50
CA LYS A 8 10.26 11.24 6.06
C LYS A 8 10.77 9.88 5.58
N LEU A 9 10.03 9.29 4.65
CA LEU A 9 10.41 8.11 3.91
C LEU A 9 11.54 8.48 2.95
N SER A 10 12.74 8.06 3.29
CA SER A 10 13.96 8.30 2.52
C SER A 10 13.93 7.62 1.15
N LEU A 11 14.81 8.07 0.25
CA LEU A 11 15.01 7.41 -1.05
C LEU A 11 15.46 5.95 -0.88
N GLY A 12 16.36 5.67 0.08
CA GLY A 12 16.82 4.30 0.35
C GLY A 12 15.67 3.37 0.76
N GLN A 13 14.75 3.85 1.60
CA GLN A 13 13.55 3.10 1.98
C GLN A 13 12.59 2.86 0.80
N LYS A 14 12.43 3.84 -0.10
CA LYS A 14 11.64 3.65 -1.33
C LYS A 14 12.27 2.61 -2.26
N LEU A 15 13.59 2.66 -2.44
CA LEU A 15 14.32 1.69 -3.25
C LEU A 15 14.24 0.27 -2.65
N GLU A 16 14.35 0.14 -1.33
CA GLU A 16 14.18 -1.14 -0.63
C GLU A 16 12.79 -1.75 -0.87
N LEU A 17 11.72 -0.94 -0.85
CA LEU A 17 10.37 -1.40 -1.23
C LEU A 17 10.33 -1.92 -2.66
N ILE A 18 10.88 -1.17 -3.62
CA ILE A 18 10.92 -1.57 -5.03
C ILE A 18 11.69 -2.89 -5.19
N VAL A 19 12.88 -3.01 -4.58
CA VAL A 19 13.71 -4.22 -4.65
C VAL A 19 12.96 -5.43 -4.10
N ARG A 20 12.27 -5.29 -2.97
CA ARG A 20 11.44 -6.36 -2.41
C ARG A 20 10.29 -6.74 -3.33
N LEU A 21 9.63 -5.76 -3.94
CA LEU A 21 8.55 -6.02 -4.88
C LEU A 21 9.03 -6.78 -6.11
N ILE A 22 10.10 -6.32 -6.75
CA ILE A 22 10.69 -6.97 -7.93
C ILE A 22 11.10 -8.40 -7.61
N ASN A 23 11.70 -8.63 -6.44
CA ASN A 23 12.11 -9.96 -5.99
C ASN A 23 10.97 -10.80 -5.38
N ARG A 24 9.71 -10.34 -5.46
CA ARG A 24 8.51 -11.00 -4.91
C ARG A 24 8.64 -11.38 -3.42
N GLN A 25 9.39 -10.57 -2.67
CA GLN A 25 9.57 -10.76 -1.24
C GLN A 25 8.42 -10.14 -0.46
N THR A 26 8.14 -10.68 0.73
CA THR A 26 7.19 -10.06 1.65
C THR A 26 7.71 -8.69 2.05
N ILE A 27 6.88 -7.65 1.94
CA ILE A 27 7.24 -6.30 2.39
C ILE A 27 7.03 -6.10 3.90
N ARG A 28 6.33 -7.02 4.58
CA ARG A 28 5.88 -6.84 5.97
C ARG A 28 7.00 -6.52 6.95
N SER A 29 8.08 -7.29 6.92
CA SER A 29 9.21 -7.12 7.83
C SER A 29 9.88 -5.76 7.66
N PHE A 30 9.95 -5.23 6.44
CA PHE A 30 10.43 -3.88 6.19
C PHE A 30 9.44 -2.82 6.69
N LEU A 31 8.13 -3.02 6.44
CA LEU A 31 7.12 -2.09 6.93
C LEU A 31 7.09 -2.00 8.47
N ASP A 32 7.43 -3.09 9.17
CA ASP A 32 7.52 -3.10 10.63
C ASP A 32 8.67 -2.23 11.18
N THR A 33 9.64 -1.82 10.34
CA THR A 33 10.71 -0.89 10.75
C THR A 33 10.35 0.58 10.53
N LEU A 34 9.20 0.88 9.95
CA LEU A 34 8.80 2.25 9.60
C LEU A 34 8.00 2.90 10.72
N THR A 35 8.22 4.20 10.93
CA THR A 35 7.33 5.01 11.76
C THR A 35 5.94 5.08 11.15
N THR A 36 4.96 5.47 11.95
CA THR A 36 3.58 5.60 11.48
C THR A 36 3.43 6.65 10.37
N HIS A 37 4.22 7.73 10.42
CA HIS A 37 4.30 8.72 9.35
C HIS A 37 4.94 8.18 8.07
N GLN A 38 6.05 7.45 8.22
CA GLN A 38 6.69 6.78 7.10
C GLN A 38 5.77 5.73 6.46
N LEU A 39 4.93 5.04 7.24
CA LEU A 39 3.91 4.12 6.71
C LEU A 39 2.87 4.83 5.84
N ALA A 40 2.41 6.02 6.24
CA ALA A 40 1.50 6.81 5.42
C ALA A 40 2.15 7.24 4.10
N GLN A 41 3.41 7.66 4.14
CA GLN A 41 4.18 8.02 2.94
C GLN A 41 4.48 6.82 2.05
N ALA A 42 4.82 5.66 2.64
CA ALA A 42 5.06 4.40 1.93
C ALA A 42 3.79 3.90 1.26
N HIS A 43 2.63 4.05 1.90
CA HIS A 43 1.34 3.71 1.32
C HIS A 43 1.04 4.55 0.08
N SER A 44 1.23 5.88 0.12
CA SER A 44 1.06 6.74 -1.06
C SER A 44 2.04 6.36 -2.17
N PHE A 45 3.31 6.13 -1.83
CA PHE A 45 4.33 5.71 -2.78
C PHE A 45 3.99 4.38 -3.47
N LEU A 46 3.55 3.37 -2.70
CA LEU A 46 3.14 2.08 -3.26
C LEU A 46 1.89 2.19 -4.13
N TRP A 47 0.95 3.06 -3.77
CA TRP A 47 -0.23 3.33 -4.57
C TRP A 47 0.14 3.88 -5.95
N ASP A 48 0.98 4.92 -5.97
CA ASP A 48 1.44 5.55 -7.21
C ASP A 48 2.21 4.55 -8.09
N LEU A 49 3.12 3.78 -7.47
CA LEU A 49 3.90 2.75 -8.16
C LEU A 49 3.01 1.65 -8.75
N MET A 50 1.99 1.20 -8.01
CA MET A 50 1.03 0.20 -8.48
C MET A 50 0.23 0.71 -9.68
N VAL A 51 -0.23 1.96 -9.65
CA VAL A 51 -0.95 2.60 -10.77
C VAL A 51 -0.02 2.72 -11.98
N GLU A 52 1.23 3.11 -11.78
CA GLU A 52 2.23 3.19 -12.85
C GLU A 52 2.46 1.83 -13.51
N PHE A 53 2.65 0.76 -12.72
CA PHE A 53 2.78 -0.59 -13.26
C PHE A 53 1.54 -1.05 -14.01
N HIS A 54 0.34 -0.73 -13.51
CA HIS A 54 -0.90 -1.03 -14.23
C HIS A 54 -0.91 -0.35 -15.61
N VAL A 55 -0.65 0.95 -15.68
CA VAL A 55 -0.63 1.72 -16.93
C VAL A 55 0.39 1.16 -17.93
N GLN A 56 1.54 0.70 -17.45
CA GLN A 56 2.60 0.18 -18.31
C GLN A 56 2.32 -1.24 -18.83
N THR A 57 1.68 -2.08 -18.00
CA THR A 57 1.55 -3.53 -18.26
C THR A 57 0.16 -3.96 -18.76
N GLN A 58 -0.89 -3.22 -18.43
CA GLN A 58 -2.28 -3.60 -18.72
C GLN A 58 -2.86 -2.78 -19.89
N ASN A 59 -3.70 -3.41 -20.72
CA ASN A 59 -4.36 -2.76 -21.87
C ASN A 59 -5.75 -2.20 -21.53
N ARG A 60 -5.96 -1.78 -20.28
CA ARG A 60 -7.27 -1.28 -19.79
C ARG A 60 -7.08 -0.20 -18.73
N GLU A 61 -8.12 0.56 -18.46
CA GLU A 61 -8.12 1.56 -17.39
C GLU A 61 -7.92 0.93 -16.01
N PHE A 62 -7.23 1.66 -15.13
CA PHE A 62 -7.06 1.29 -13.73
C PHE A 62 -8.36 1.53 -12.98
N GLN A 63 -8.89 0.49 -12.34
CA GLN A 63 -10.09 0.59 -11.50
C GLN A 63 -9.68 0.45 -10.04
N ARG A 64 -9.92 1.50 -9.25
CA ARG A 64 -9.51 1.56 -7.84
C ARG A 64 -10.11 0.41 -7.02
N GLU A 65 -11.34 0.05 -7.36
CA GLU A 65 -12.18 -0.96 -6.73
C GLU A 65 -11.55 -2.36 -6.81
N GLU A 66 -10.75 -2.64 -7.84
CA GLU A 66 -10.05 -3.92 -7.99
C GLU A 66 -9.05 -4.16 -6.87
N VAL A 67 -8.46 -3.08 -6.35
CA VAL A 67 -7.50 -3.17 -5.25
C VAL A 67 -8.21 -3.02 -3.91
N THR A 68 -9.13 -2.07 -3.80
CA THR A 68 -9.79 -1.76 -2.51
C THR A 68 -10.81 -2.82 -2.09
N SER A 69 -11.38 -3.59 -3.02
CA SER A 69 -12.26 -4.73 -2.70
C SER A 69 -11.54 -5.87 -2.01
N GLU A 70 -10.23 -6.04 -2.24
CA GLU A 70 -9.38 -7.01 -1.53
C GLU A 70 -8.91 -6.50 -0.16
N MET A 71 -9.11 -5.21 0.16
CA MET A 71 -8.76 -4.63 1.45
C MET A 71 -9.86 -4.88 2.49
N VAL A 72 -9.47 -5.02 3.75
CA VAL A 72 -10.43 -5.05 4.85
C VAL A 72 -11.02 -3.66 5.04
N SER A 73 -12.33 -3.52 4.86
CA SER A 73 -13.03 -2.25 5.06
C SER A 73 -12.85 -1.71 6.48
N SER A 74 -12.91 -0.39 6.66
CA SER A 74 -12.79 0.24 7.98
C SER A 74 -13.79 -0.31 9.00
N ALA A 75 -15.06 -0.50 8.59
CA ALA A 75 -16.11 -1.07 9.45
C ALA A 75 -15.74 -2.48 9.94
N LYS A 76 -15.32 -3.35 9.01
CA LYS A 76 -14.94 -4.72 9.32
C LYS A 76 -13.72 -4.75 10.23
N TYR A 77 -12.71 -3.92 9.94
CA TYR A 77 -11.50 -3.84 10.74
C TYR A 77 -11.78 -3.34 12.17
N GLN A 78 -12.60 -2.29 12.34
CA GLN A 78 -12.99 -1.81 13.67
C GLN A 78 -13.65 -2.91 14.51
N LYS A 79 -14.58 -3.66 13.90
CA LYS A 79 -15.23 -4.80 14.56
C LYS A 79 -14.21 -5.88 14.98
N MET A 80 -13.23 -6.18 14.12
CA MET A 80 -12.16 -7.14 14.45
C MET A 80 -11.26 -6.68 15.60
N GLN A 81 -11.12 -5.36 15.79
CA GLN A 81 -10.31 -4.78 16.87
C GLN A 81 -11.14 -4.43 18.12
N ASN A 82 -12.44 -4.75 18.16
CA ASN A 82 -13.36 -4.34 19.22
C ASN A 82 -13.29 -2.82 19.51
N CYS A 83 -13.19 -2.01 18.45
CA CYS A 83 -13.11 -0.56 18.55
C CYS A 83 -14.53 0.04 18.60
N ASP A 84 -14.79 0.89 19.59
CA ASP A 84 -16.05 1.58 19.86
C ASP A 84 -16.12 3.01 19.28
N LEU A 85 -15.00 3.51 18.73
CA LEU A 85 -14.96 4.80 18.06
C LEU A 85 -15.84 4.81 16.81
N ARG A 86 -16.42 5.97 16.52
CA ARG A 86 -17.19 6.19 15.30
C ARG A 86 -16.38 5.83 14.05
N ILE A 87 -17.05 5.32 13.01
CA ILE A 87 -16.38 4.81 11.80
C ILE A 87 -15.60 5.87 11.02
N ASP A 88 -16.03 7.12 11.10
CA ASP A 88 -15.35 8.29 10.53
C ASP A 88 -13.97 8.53 11.17
N HIS A 89 -13.78 8.16 12.44
CA HIS A 89 -12.46 8.21 13.08
C HIS A 89 -11.48 7.20 12.48
N CYS A 90 -11.93 6.08 11.91
CA CYS A 90 -11.07 5.07 11.29
C CYS A 90 -10.54 5.49 9.90
N LYS A 91 -10.55 6.79 9.61
CA LYS A 91 -9.88 7.39 8.45
C LYS A 91 -8.41 7.65 8.79
N GLY A 92 -7.54 7.43 7.81
CA GLY A 92 -6.08 7.39 7.98
C GLY A 92 -5.43 8.68 8.50
N VAL A 93 -6.16 9.79 8.58
CA VAL A 93 -5.68 11.09 9.10
C VAL A 93 -6.08 11.37 10.55
N GLU A 94 -7.01 10.61 11.14
CA GLU A 94 -7.48 10.85 12.53
C GLU A 94 -7.06 9.73 13.48
N CYS A 95 -7.40 8.48 13.16
CA CYS A 95 -7.03 7.31 13.98
C CYS A 95 -5.51 7.15 14.09
N ILE A 96 -4.74 7.62 13.12
CA ILE A 96 -3.29 7.49 13.12
C ILE A 96 -2.61 8.23 14.28
N TRP A 97 -3.21 9.32 14.75
CA TRP A 97 -2.70 10.14 15.85
C TRP A 97 -3.15 9.65 17.22
N SER A 98 -4.37 9.11 17.29
CA SER A 98 -4.94 8.61 18.55
C SER A 98 -4.59 7.14 18.83
N ASN A 99 -4.39 6.34 17.78
CA ASN A 99 -4.18 4.89 17.83
C ASN A 99 -3.12 4.44 16.79
N PRO A 100 -1.87 4.93 16.88
CA PRO A 100 -0.85 4.75 15.83
C PRO A 100 -0.53 3.28 15.52
N ILE A 101 -0.53 2.40 16.52
CA ILE A 101 -0.26 0.96 16.35
C ILE A 101 -1.36 0.28 15.53
N CYS A 102 -2.63 0.56 15.86
CA CYS A 102 -3.79 -0.04 15.19
C CYS A 102 -3.91 0.48 13.75
N ALA A 103 -3.78 1.80 13.57
CA ALA A 103 -3.78 2.44 12.26
C ALA A 103 -2.61 1.94 11.39
N GLY A 104 -1.40 1.90 11.95
CA GLY A 104 -0.21 1.38 11.27
C GLY A 104 -0.40 -0.07 10.83
N THR A 105 -0.98 -0.93 11.66
CA THR A 105 -1.29 -2.32 11.29
C THR A 105 -2.26 -2.40 10.12
N LYS A 106 -3.33 -1.61 10.12
CA LYS A 106 -4.28 -1.55 9.01
C LYS A 106 -3.63 -1.08 7.71
N VAL A 107 -2.81 -0.02 7.78
CA VAL A 107 -2.09 0.54 6.63
C VAL A 107 -1.11 -0.50 6.06
N LYS A 108 -0.40 -1.23 6.91
CA LYS A 108 0.47 -2.34 6.48
C LYS A 108 -0.29 -3.45 5.76
N ASN A 109 -1.44 -3.86 6.27
CA ASN A 109 -2.27 -4.89 5.62
C ASN A 109 -2.76 -4.42 4.23
N ASN A 110 -3.10 -3.14 4.08
CA ASN A 110 -3.45 -2.57 2.78
C ASN A 110 -2.26 -2.58 1.82
N MET A 111 -1.05 -2.25 2.29
CA MET A 111 0.16 -2.29 1.46
C MET A 111 0.50 -3.72 1.00
N GLU A 112 0.21 -4.75 1.80
CA GLU A 112 0.35 -6.15 1.36
C GLU A 112 -0.63 -6.51 0.24
N VAL A 113 -1.86 -5.97 0.25
CA VAL A 113 -2.80 -6.11 -0.88
C VAL A 113 -2.23 -5.46 -2.13
N MET A 114 -1.71 -4.24 -2.02
CA MET A 114 -1.08 -3.54 -3.15
C MET A 114 0.11 -4.33 -3.71
N ALA A 115 0.97 -4.86 -2.85
CA ALA A 115 2.13 -5.68 -3.26
C ALA A 115 1.69 -6.91 -4.07
N ARG A 116 0.66 -7.63 -3.60
CA ARG A 116 0.10 -8.77 -4.35
C ARG A 116 -0.46 -8.33 -5.70
N GLN A 117 -1.11 -7.17 -5.76
CA GLN A 117 -1.63 -6.65 -7.03
C GLN A 117 -0.50 -6.29 -8.01
N ILE A 118 0.59 -5.68 -7.53
CA ILE A 118 1.80 -5.43 -8.32
C ILE A 118 2.38 -6.74 -8.87
N PHE A 119 2.42 -7.81 -8.06
CA PHE A 119 2.90 -9.12 -8.53
C PHE A 119 2.07 -9.67 -9.69
N LYS A 120 0.73 -9.49 -9.64
CA LYS A 120 -0.15 -9.88 -10.76
C LYS A 120 0.16 -9.08 -12.03
N TYR A 121 0.51 -7.79 -11.92
CA TYR A 121 0.90 -6.98 -13.08
C TYR A 121 2.22 -7.44 -13.71
N PHE A 122 3.15 -7.96 -12.91
CA PHE A 122 4.38 -8.58 -13.43
C PHE A 122 4.11 -9.89 -14.19
N ASP A 123 3.05 -10.61 -13.83
CA ASP A 123 2.65 -11.85 -14.50
C ASP A 123 1.79 -11.59 -15.74
N GLY A 124 0.98 -10.52 -15.72
CA GLY A 124 0.10 -10.10 -16.81
C GLY A 124 0.76 -9.24 -17.88
N VAL A 125 1.99 -9.58 -18.29
CA VAL A 125 2.69 -8.90 -19.39
C VAL A 125 1.86 -9.04 -20.65
N LYS A 126 1.62 -7.92 -21.34
CA LYS A 126 0.95 -7.81 -22.64
C LYS A 126 1.20 -9.04 -23.53
N ASP A 127 0.21 -9.92 -23.62
CA ASP A 127 -0.02 -10.70 -24.84
C ASP A 127 -0.44 -9.72 -25.93
N ALA A 128 0.53 -8.95 -26.44
CA ALA A 128 0.45 -8.22 -27.68
C ALA A 128 1.31 -8.93 -28.73
N ALA A 129 1.23 -10.26 -28.76
CA ALA A 129 1.53 -11.04 -29.94
C ALA A 129 0.24 -11.20 -30.76
N HIS A 130 -0.23 -10.10 -31.35
CA HIS A 130 -0.99 -10.13 -32.60
C HIS A 130 -0.69 -8.84 -33.38
N VAL A 131 0.54 -8.78 -33.89
CA VAL A 131 0.79 -8.26 -35.24
C VAL A 131 0.75 -9.48 -36.18
N LEU A 132 0.29 -9.27 -37.42
CA LEU A 132 0.10 -10.18 -38.58
C LEU A 132 -1.37 -10.66 -38.67
N HIS A 133 -2.22 -10.22 -39.61
CA HIS A 133 -2.04 -9.63 -40.95
C HIS A 133 -3.13 -8.57 -41.23
#